data_AF-A0AAN8F300-F1
#
_entry.id   AF-A0AAN8F300-F1
#
_cell.length_a   1.000
_cell.length_b   1.000
_cell.length_c   1.000
_cell.angle_alpha   90.00
_cell.angle_beta   90.00
_cell.angle_gamma   90.00
#
_symmetry.space_group_name_H-M   'P 1'
#
loop_
_entity.id
_entity.type
_entity.pdbx_description
1 polymer ?
#
loop_
_entity_poly.entity_id
_entity_poly.type
_entity_poly.pdbx_seq_one_letter_code
_entity_poly.pdbx_strand_id
1 'polypeptide(L)'
;MRKLRSTIDPQLKNYTVTKETLEAAIKEDRARGLIPFIMIATIGTTSSCGMDRLDELGPICNREHIYLHVDAAYAGSFLICPEFRYLSKGMEFVDSYNFNAHKAMLTNFDCSPMW
;
A
#
# COMPACT_ATOMS: atom_id res chain seq x y z
N MET A 1 7.27 -14.71 2.11
CA MET A 1 6.84 -13.29 2.12
C MET A 1 7.59 -12.57 3.25
N ARG A 2 8.40 -11.55 2.93
CA ARG A 2 9.18 -10.77 3.89
C ARG A 2 8.30 -9.67 4.50
N LYS A 3 8.33 -9.48 5.81
CA LYS A 3 7.71 -8.30 6.45
C LYS A 3 8.71 -7.14 6.42
N LEU A 4 8.28 -6.01 5.89
CA LEU A 4 9.04 -4.77 5.96
C LEU A 4 8.80 -4.08 7.30
N ARG A 5 9.83 -3.39 7.80
CA ARG A 5 9.73 -2.63 9.04
C ARG A 5 8.96 -1.33 8.76
N SER A 6 7.93 -1.04 9.54
CA SER A 6 7.26 0.25 9.51
C SER A 6 7.92 1.25 10.48
N THR A 7 7.80 2.53 10.15
CA THR A 7 8.16 3.67 11.01
C THR A 7 6.99 4.64 11.12
N ILE A 8 7.12 5.70 11.91
CA ILE A 8 6.11 6.76 12.01
C ILE A 8 6.35 7.78 10.89
N ASP A 9 5.34 7.96 10.04
CA ASP A 9 5.25 9.06 9.09
C ASP A 9 5.09 10.39 9.86
N PRO A 10 5.97 11.38 9.67
CA PRO A 10 5.89 12.65 10.40
C PRO A 10 4.70 13.53 9.97
N GLN A 11 4.21 13.38 8.74
CA GLN A 11 3.07 14.13 8.19
C GLN A 11 1.74 13.52 8.66
N LEU A 12 1.58 12.21 8.51
CA LEU A 12 0.36 11.48 8.87
C LEU A 12 0.31 11.10 10.35
N LYS A 13 1.44 11.22 11.07
CA LYS A 13 1.59 10.86 12.49
C LYS A 13 1.14 9.42 12.78
N ASN A 14 1.41 8.51 11.85
CA ASN A 14 0.99 7.11 11.91
C ASN A 14 2.01 6.19 11.23
N TYR A 15 1.82 4.88 11.30
CA TYR A 15 2.76 3.91 10.74
C TYR A 15 2.72 3.85 9.21
N THR A 16 3.92 3.74 8.61
CA THR A 16 4.14 3.60 7.17
C THR A 16 5.41 2.78 6.88
N VAL A 17 5.49 2.13 5.73
CA VAL A 17 6.74 1.61 5.15
C VAL A 17 7.40 2.73 4.32
N THR A 18 8.69 2.99 4.57
CA THR A 18 9.43 4.02 3.83
C THR A 18 10.08 3.48 2.56
N LYS A 19 10.36 4.38 1.62
CA LYS A 19 11.13 4.09 0.41
C LYS A 19 12.50 3.46 0.71
N GLU A 20 13.22 3.94 1.73
CA GLU A 20 14.54 3.42 2.11
C GLU A 20 14.44 1.98 2.60
N THR A 21 13.36 1.66 3.34
CA THR A 21 13.11 0.30 3.83
C THR A 21 12.86 -0.66 2.67
N LEU A 22 12.08 -0.23 1.67
CA LEU A 22 11.80 -1.02 0.47
C LEU A 22 13.06 -1.22 -0.38
N GLU A 23 13.80 -0.16 -0.68
CA GLU A 23 15.03 -0.24 -1.49
C GLU A 23 16.10 -1.11 -0.84
N ALA A 24 16.29 -0.99 0.48
CA ALA A 24 17.22 -1.82 1.23
C ALA A 24 16.82 -3.30 1.16
N ALA A 25 15.51 -3.60 1.29
CA ALA A 25 15.02 -4.97 1.20
C ALA A 25 15.22 -5.57 -0.19
N ILE A 26 14.91 -4.82 -1.25
CA ILE A 26 15.12 -5.24 -2.64
C ILE A 26 16.61 -5.53 -2.89
N LYS A 27 17.50 -4.63 -2.46
CA LYS A 27 18.95 -4.79 -2.62
C LYS A 27 19.46 -6.03 -1.90
N GLU A 28 19.03 -6.26 -0.66
CA GLU A 28 19.41 -7.43 0.13
C GLU A 28 18.93 -8.73 -0.53
N ASP A 29 17.68 -8.77 -0.97
CA ASP A 29 17.09 -9.94 -1.59
C ASP A 29 17.79 -10.28 -2.92
N ARG A 30 18.09 -9.27 -3.75
CA ARG A 30 18.88 -9.46 -4.98
C ARG A 30 20.30 -9.94 -4.69
N ALA A 31 20.96 -9.40 -3.66
CA ALA A 31 22.31 -9.83 -3.26
C ALA A 31 22.34 -11.31 -2.82
N ARG A 32 21.19 -11.83 -2.37
CA ARG A 32 20.99 -13.24 -2.01
C ARG A 32 20.55 -14.12 -3.18
N GLY A 33 20.48 -13.59 -4.40
CA GLY A 33 19.99 -14.30 -5.59
C GLY A 33 18.48 -14.52 -5.59
N LEU A 34 17.72 -13.80 -4.76
CA LEU A 34 16.26 -13.84 -4.75
C LEU A 34 15.69 -12.83 -5.76
N ILE A 35 14.43 -13.06 -6.15
CA ILE A 35 13.69 -12.21 -7.09
C ILE A 35 12.52 -11.57 -6.35
N PRO A 36 12.64 -10.29 -5.92
CA PRO A 36 11.50 -9.51 -5.48
C PRO A 36 10.51 -9.37 -6.64
N PHE A 37 9.22 -9.67 -6.41
CA PHE A 37 8.22 -9.70 -7.47
C PHE A 37 6.89 -9.05 -7.10
N ILE A 38 6.60 -8.89 -5.80
CA ILE A 38 5.38 -8.23 -5.34
C ILE A 38 5.64 -7.38 -4.10
N MET A 39 5.06 -6.18 -4.07
CA MET A 39 4.90 -5.34 -2.91
C MET A 39 3.41 -5.18 -2.62
N ILE A 40 3.01 -5.37 -1.37
CA ILE A 40 1.65 -5.11 -0.89
C ILE A 40 1.71 -3.86 -0.04
N ALA A 41 1.29 -2.73 -0.61
CA ALA A 41 1.13 -1.48 0.11
C ALA A 41 -0.24 -1.44 0.78
N THR A 42 -0.31 -0.92 2.00
CA THR A 42 -1.56 -0.86 2.76
C THR A 42 -2.07 0.57 2.90
N ILE A 43 -3.32 0.81 2.52
CA ILE A 43 -4.05 2.04 2.85
C ILE A 43 -5.06 1.70 3.96
N GLY A 44 -4.66 1.97 5.20
CA GLY A 44 -5.49 1.75 6.39
C GLY A 44 -5.21 0.41 7.04
N THR A 45 -4.03 0.27 7.67
CA THR A 45 -3.68 -0.94 8.44
C THR A 45 -4.67 -1.19 9.57
N THR A 46 -4.90 -2.47 9.90
CA THR A 46 -5.87 -2.86 10.94
C THR A 46 -5.55 -2.28 12.32
N SER A 47 -4.27 -2.15 12.68
CA SER A 47 -3.86 -1.79 14.04
C SER A 47 -4.11 -0.32 14.39
N SER A 48 -3.81 0.59 13.46
CA SER A 48 -3.79 2.02 13.72
C SER A 48 -4.33 2.85 12.57
N CYS A 49 -4.83 2.22 11.50
CA CYS A 49 -5.15 2.89 10.23
C CYS A 49 -3.92 3.61 9.63
N GLY A 50 -2.76 2.96 9.70
CA GLY A 50 -1.53 3.42 9.05
C GLY A 50 -1.64 3.38 7.52
N MET A 51 -0.82 4.19 6.85
CA MET A 51 -0.92 4.42 5.40
C MET A 51 0.47 4.34 4.77
N ASP A 52 0.63 3.47 3.78
CA ASP A 52 1.82 3.44 2.94
C ASP A 52 1.73 4.50 1.84
N ARG A 53 2.84 5.24 1.62
CA ARG A 53 2.92 6.34 0.65
C ARG A 53 3.12 5.80 -0.77
N LEU A 54 2.04 5.61 -1.53
CA LEU A 54 2.13 5.09 -2.91
C LEU A 54 2.93 5.99 -3.84
N ASP A 55 2.91 7.31 -3.61
CA ASP A 55 3.73 8.29 -4.34
C ASP A 55 5.23 8.12 -4.11
N GLU A 56 5.64 7.47 -3.01
CA GLU A 56 7.04 7.14 -2.72
C GLU A 56 7.39 5.70 -3.12
N LEU A 57 6.50 4.74 -2.88
CA LEU A 57 6.75 3.31 -3.12
C LEU A 57 6.51 2.91 -4.57
N GLY A 58 5.53 3.52 -5.25
CA GLY A 58 5.15 3.23 -6.63
C GLY A 58 6.29 3.40 -7.63
N PRO A 59 7.01 4.53 -7.66
CA PRO A 59 8.15 4.72 -8.55
C PRO A 59 9.24 3.66 -8.38
N ILE A 60 9.47 3.18 -7.16
CA ILE A 60 10.43 2.10 -6.88
C ILE A 60 9.92 0.79 -7.47
N CYS A 61 8.67 0.41 -7.20
CA CYS A 61 8.09 -0.83 -7.70
C CYS A 61 8.12 -0.85 -9.24
N ASN A 62 7.74 0.25 -9.89
CA ASN A 62 7.76 0.39 -11.34
C ASN A 62 9.19 0.28 -11.91
N ARG A 63 10.18 0.97 -11.31
CA ARG A 63 11.59 0.90 -11.73
C ARG A 63 12.18 -0.51 -11.56
N GLU A 64 11.80 -1.20 -10.50
CA GLU A 64 12.33 -2.51 -10.14
C GLU A 64 11.56 -3.68 -10.79
N HIS A 65 10.51 -3.37 -11.56
CA HIS A 65 9.58 -4.34 -12.16
C HIS A 65 8.92 -5.26 -11.11
N ILE A 66 8.50 -4.68 -10.00
CA ILE A 66 7.81 -5.35 -8.90
C ILE A 66 6.33 -5.01 -8.99
N TYR A 67 5.47 -6.03 -8.95
CA TYR A 67 4.03 -5.85 -8.95
C TYR A 67 3.57 -5.13 -7.68
N LEU A 68 2.86 -4.01 -7.80
CA LEU A 68 2.35 -3.24 -6.69
C LEU A 68 0.86 -3.51 -6.49
N HIS A 69 0.54 -4.28 -5.47
CA HIS A 69 -0.84 -4.46 -4.99
C HIS A 69 -1.13 -3.48 -3.84
N VAL A 70 -2.33 -2.89 -3.85
CA VAL A 70 -2.83 -2.07 -2.74
C VAL A 70 -3.95 -2.80 -2.01
N ASP A 71 -3.69 -3.12 -0.74
CA ASP A 71 -4.71 -3.52 0.23
C ASP A 71 -5.27 -2.27 0.91
N ALA A 72 -6.48 -1.90 0.52
CA ALA A 72 -7.22 -0.79 1.12
C ALA A 72 -8.53 -1.28 1.76
N ALA A 73 -8.56 -2.51 2.29
CA ALA A 73 -9.78 -3.17 2.72
C ALA A 73 -10.72 -2.27 3.57
N TYR A 74 -10.17 -1.56 4.56
CA TYR A 74 -10.95 -0.62 5.37
C TYR A 74 -10.99 0.78 4.75
N ALA A 75 -9.83 1.43 4.61
CA ALA A 75 -9.79 2.87 4.32
C ALA A 75 -9.98 3.23 2.83
N GLY A 76 -9.98 2.24 1.93
CA GLY A 76 -10.19 2.45 0.50
C GLY A 76 -11.54 3.09 0.17
N SER A 77 -12.57 2.78 0.96
CA SER A 77 -13.91 3.37 0.84
C SER A 77 -13.88 4.90 0.99
N PHE A 78 -13.00 5.44 1.84
CA PHE A 78 -12.94 6.89 2.08
C PHE A 78 -12.38 7.66 0.88
N LEU A 79 -11.74 6.99 -0.08
CA LEU A 79 -11.26 7.65 -1.30
C LEU A 79 -12.39 8.15 -2.20
N ILE A 80 -13.66 7.84 -1.93
CA ILE A 80 -14.79 8.50 -2.60
C ILE A 80 -14.97 9.96 -2.14
N CYS A 81 -14.53 10.29 -0.93
CA CYS A 81 -14.65 11.62 -0.37
C CYS A 81 -13.47 12.50 -0.84
N PRO A 82 -13.72 13.68 -1.43
CA PRO A 82 -12.67 14.56 -1.93
C PRO A 82 -11.58 14.89 -0.90
N GLU A 83 -11.95 15.06 0.37
CA GLU A 83 -11.07 15.39 1.49
C GLU A 83 -10.06 14.28 1.83
N PHE A 84 -10.30 13.03 1.44
CA PHE A 84 -9.38 11.90 1.65
C PHE A 84 -8.67 11.45 0.37
N ARG A 85 -9.04 11.99 -0.79
CA ARG A 85 -8.47 11.61 -2.10
C ARG A 85 -6.96 11.83 -2.19
N TYR A 86 -6.38 12.69 -1.34
CA TYR A 86 -4.94 12.87 -1.26
C TYR A 86 -4.17 11.60 -0.86
N LEU A 87 -4.84 10.61 -0.24
CA LEU A 87 -4.27 9.30 0.11
C LEU A 87 -4.07 8.40 -1.12
N SER A 88 -4.67 8.72 -2.27
CA SER A 88 -4.50 7.96 -3.52
C SER A 88 -3.39 8.51 -4.43
N LYS A 89 -2.54 9.41 -3.94
CA LYS A 89 -1.39 9.91 -4.74
C LYS A 89 -0.45 8.75 -5.04
N GLY A 90 -0.10 8.55 -6.32
CA GLY A 90 0.71 7.42 -6.76
C GLY A 90 -0.09 6.19 -7.20
N MET A 91 -1.43 6.28 -7.28
CA MET A 91 -2.28 5.19 -7.77
C MET A 91 -1.96 4.80 -9.22
N GLU A 92 -1.37 5.69 -10.01
CA GLU A 92 -0.91 5.43 -11.38
C GLU A 92 0.19 4.36 -11.49
N PHE A 93 0.85 4.01 -10.38
CA PHE A 93 1.84 2.93 -10.30
C PHE A 93 1.27 1.59 -9.83
N VAL A 94 -0.01 1.54 -9.46
CA VAL A 94 -0.63 0.38 -8.82
C VAL A 94 -1.13 -0.60 -9.87
N ASP A 95 -0.72 -1.86 -9.77
CA ASP A 95 -1.12 -2.93 -10.68
C ASP A 95 -2.43 -3.60 -10.29
N SER A 96 -2.77 -3.61 -8.99
CA SER A 96 -4.13 -3.93 -8.55
C SER A 96 -4.50 -3.25 -7.24
N TYR A 97 -5.78 -2.93 -7.12
CA TYR A 97 -6.36 -2.23 -5.99
C TYR A 97 -7.55 -3.00 -5.45
N ASN A 98 -7.55 -3.29 -4.15
CA ASN A 98 -8.67 -3.92 -3.47
C ASN A 98 -9.16 -3.09 -2.29
N PHE A 99 -10.47 -3.02 -2.12
CA PHE A 99 -11.08 -2.55 -0.87
C PHE A 99 -12.33 -3.37 -0.55
N ASN A 100 -12.78 -3.34 0.70
CA ASN A 100 -13.99 -4.06 1.09
C ASN A 100 -15.17 -3.09 1.19
N ALA A 101 -16.04 -3.11 0.19
CA ALA A 101 -17.32 -2.41 0.28
C ALA A 101 -18.16 -2.91 1.48
N HIS A 102 -17.94 -4.17 1.89
CA HIS A 102 -18.57 -4.71 3.09
C HIS A 102 -18.04 -4.19 4.44
N LYS A 103 -17.06 -3.27 4.44
CA LYS A 103 -16.56 -2.61 5.67
C LYS A 103 -17.16 -1.22 5.82
N ALA A 104 -16.73 -0.26 5.01
CA ALA A 104 -17.06 1.16 5.19
C ALA A 104 -17.97 1.74 4.09
N MET A 105 -18.60 0.89 3.24
CA MET A 105 -19.57 1.32 2.21
C MET A 105 -21.01 0.83 2.46
N LEU A 106 -21.31 0.33 3.67
CA LEU A 106 -22.66 -0.16 4.03
C LEU A 106 -23.21 -1.26 3.12
N THR A 107 -22.35 -1.94 2.35
CA THR A 107 -22.72 -3.16 1.63
C THR A 107 -22.68 -4.31 2.63
N ASN A 108 -23.66 -5.21 2.61
CA ASN A 108 -23.60 -6.38 3.49
C ASN A 108 -22.37 -7.24 3.15
N PHE A 109 -21.94 -8.06 4.12
CA PHE A 109 -20.93 -9.08 3.86
C PHE A 109 -21.36 -9.98 2.69
N ASP A 110 -20.70 -9.78 1.56
CA ASP A 110 -19.81 -10.70 0.82
C ASP A 110 -19.24 -9.93 -0.41
N CYS A 111 -18.75 -8.69 -0.17
CA CYS A 111 -18.39 -7.76 -1.24
C CYS A 111 -17.00 -7.12 -1.03
N SER A 112 -16.03 -7.57 -1.82
CA SER A 112 -14.65 -7.06 -1.87
C SER A 112 -14.23 -6.86 -3.33
N PRO A 113 -14.58 -5.72 -3.95
CA PRO A 113 -14.20 -5.44 -5.33
C PRO A 113 -12.68 -5.27 -5.49
N MET A 114 -12.17 -5.69 -6.65
CA MET A 114 -10.77 -5.57 -7.03
C MET A 114 -10.68 -5.09 -8.47
N TRP A 115 -9.74 -4.18 -8.74
CA TRP A 115 -9.35 -3.71 -10.07
C TRP A 115 -7.90 -4.08 -10.35
#